data_AF-A0A165JLC2-F1
#
_entry.id   AF-A0A165JLC2-F1
#
_cell.length_a   1.000
_cell.length_b   1.000
_cell.length_c   1.000
_cell.angle_alpha   90.00
_cell.angle_beta   90.00
_cell.angle_gamma   90.00
#
_symmetry.space_group_name_H-M   'P 1'
#
loop_
_entity.id
_entity.type
_entity.pdbx_description
1 polymer ?
#
loop_
_entity_poly.entity_id
_entity_poly.type
_entity_poly.pdbx_seq_one_letter_code
_entity_poly.pdbx_strand_id
1 'polypeptide(L)'
;MPSRTTTQTQTRTSRRVSTRNQSVPPGHVAASAGTKRKAADATDSEGEKPAAKRGKRAQSAAPVPSKSRSVRSNLNGAAGAAAVARTALNKLPLPASHPRPSRRLLIFGSGDMGQLGLGTETLDEITRPRIHAWFEENVEKGTLGGDGAGVEAAWAGGMHSLVIDEAGKVWSWGINDNAALGRPTVDVPLPDKEGGIYEQEVLETQPMVVQSLHDAGFRAIQVAAGDSISVALSDKGDLRAWGSFRSSDGLLGFSSSETASKTQFEPMEIPGLNKYQFVSVACGADHVMALTTTGHVWVWGNGQQAQLGRRIIERRKLNALVPERLALRKIVLIGSGMYHSFAQDANGVVYAWGLNSLRQTGIDPADGGDDDIIWSPTEVAALNPKNLGGGRRVVQISGGEHHSLFLLSDGSVMGCGRTDDGQVGLSADHPIMRDLAERKAERAKLLAEDPTKELAVVEELVPVPTLIRFPPPPSVDDAKPALPPYSADDEGKAPANPIAQVSAGTRHNLAVSRSGHAYSWGTGENSQLGLGPDVATQLTPIRIANKALDSGFKVEFASSGGQHCILLAVKPA
;
A
#
# COMPACT_ATOMS: atom_id res chain seq x y z
N MET A 1 -15.54 -5.95 75.50
CA MET A 1 -15.25 -6.95 74.43
C MET A 1 -16.57 -7.32 73.75
N PRO A 2 -16.57 -7.74 72.48
CA PRO A 2 -16.12 -7.01 71.29
C PRO A 2 -17.28 -6.93 70.26
N SER A 3 -17.18 -6.46 69.01
CA SER A 3 -16.05 -5.97 68.18
C SER A 3 -16.54 -4.84 67.27
N ARG A 4 -15.71 -3.80 67.09
CA ARG A 4 -15.78 -2.93 65.90
C ARG A 4 -15.27 -3.72 64.69
N THR A 5 -15.88 -3.50 63.52
CA THR A 5 -15.26 -3.87 62.24
C THR A 5 -15.03 -2.59 61.44
N THR A 6 -13.76 -2.27 61.20
CA THR A 6 -13.32 -1.04 60.57
C THR A 6 -13.26 -1.22 59.05
N THR A 7 -13.97 -0.39 58.29
CA THR A 7 -13.84 -0.35 56.83
C THR A 7 -12.48 0.26 56.47
N GLN A 8 -11.55 -0.55 55.98
CA GLN A 8 -10.27 -0.05 55.44
C GLN A 8 -10.45 0.40 53.99
N THR A 9 -10.36 1.70 53.75
CA THR A 9 -10.19 2.27 52.41
C THR A 9 -8.76 2.00 51.93
N GLN A 10 -8.58 1.04 51.02
CA GLN A 10 -7.28 0.83 50.38
C GLN A 10 -7.08 1.79 49.20
N THR A 11 -6.27 2.82 49.41
CA THR A 11 -5.67 3.62 48.35
C THR A 11 -4.64 2.79 47.56
N ARG A 12 -5.02 2.26 46.40
CA ARG A 12 -4.05 1.69 45.45
C ARG A 12 -3.29 2.82 44.75
N THR A 13 -2.11 3.14 45.27
CA THR A 13 -1.10 3.92 44.57
C THR A 13 -0.64 3.17 43.31
N SER A 14 -0.86 3.75 42.14
CA SER A 14 -0.36 3.23 40.87
C SER A 14 1.16 3.43 40.80
N ARG A 15 1.93 2.43 41.24
CA ARG A 15 3.37 2.39 41.01
C ARG A 15 3.64 2.36 39.51
N ARG A 16 4.30 3.41 39.02
CA ARG A 16 4.88 3.52 37.68
C ARG A 16 5.88 2.38 37.49
N VAL A 17 5.50 1.34 36.75
CA VAL A 17 6.42 0.28 36.33
C VAL A 17 7.12 0.77 35.06
N SER A 18 8.42 1.02 35.13
CA SER A 18 9.23 1.24 33.95
C SER A 18 9.43 -0.10 33.22
N THR A 19 8.65 -0.33 32.18
CA THR A 19 8.89 -1.42 31.22
C THR A 19 10.17 -1.12 30.45
N ARG A 20 11.28 -1.61 31.00
CA ARG A 20 12.60 -1.65 30.38
C ARG A 20 12.49 -2.35 29.01
N ASN A 21 12.91 -1.65 27.95
CA ASN A 21 12.97 -2.20 26.58
C ASN A 21 13.50 -3.64 26.59
N GLN A 22 12.65 -4.60 26.21
CA GLN A 22 13.12 -5.89 25.74
C GLN A 22 13.40 -5.74 24.25
N SER A 23 14.68 -5.58 23.93
CA SER A 23 15.19 -5.68 22.57
C SER A 23 14.83 -7.05 21.99
N VAL A 24 14.09 -7.07 20.89
CA VAL A 24 13.96 -8.26 20.04
C VAL A 24 15.37 -8.67 19.59
N PRO A 25 15.84 -9.90 19.85
CA PRO A 25 17.18 -10.31 19.44
C PRO A 25 17.25 -10.47 17.91
N PRO A 26 18.35 -10.06 17.26
CA PRO A 26 18.52 -10.29 15.83
C PRO A 26 18.63 -11.79 15.54
N GLY A 27 17.77 -12.29 14.64
CA GLY A 27 17.83 -13.66 14.16
C GLY A 27 19.17 -13.96 13.48
N HIS A 28 19.75 -15.13 13.78
CA HIS A 28 21.04 -15.54 13.24
C HIS A 28 20.98 -15.74 11.71
N VAL A 29 21.57 -14.80 10.96
CA VAL A 29 21.95 -15.05 9.57
C VAL A 29 23.23 -15.87 9.57
N ALA A 30 23.13 -17.14 9.17
CA ALA A 30 24.29 -18.02 9.04
C ALA A 30 25.18 -17.56 7.87
N ALA A 31 26.41 -17.12 8.19
CA ALA A 31 27.37 -16.72 7.18
C ALA A 31 27.95 -17.95 6.45
N SER A 32 27.55 -18.17 5.19
CA SER A 32 28.15 -19.19 4.34
C SER A 32 29.56 -18.75 3.92
N ALA A 33 30.58 -19.38 4.51
CA ALA A 33 31.98 -19.05 4.25
C ALA A 33 32.40 -19.50 2.83
N GLY A 34 32.54 -18.54 1.91
CA GLY A 34 33.03 -18.78 0.55
C GLY A 34 34.43 -19.39 0.51
N THR A 35 34.58 -20.51 -0.19
CA THR A 35 35.82 -21.29 -0.25
C THR A 35 36.94 -20.53 -0.98
N LYS A 36 38.06 -20.24 -0.29
CA LYS A 36 39.25 -19.66 -0.90
C LYS A 36 39.87 -20.61 -1.93
N ARG A 37 39.80 -20.28 -3.22
CA ARG A 37 40.70 -20.84 -4.24
C ARG A 37 41.99 -20.03 -4.29
N LYS A 38 43.13 -20.70 -4.09
CA LYS A 38 44.47 -20.14 -4.34
C LYS A 38 44.74 -20.08 -5.84
N ALA A 39 45.20 -18.92 -6.32
CA ALA A 39 46.10 -18.78 -7.46
C ALA A 39 47.27 -17.94 -6.91
N ALA A 40 48.46 -18.52 -6.74
CA ALA A 40 49.45 -18.82 -7.78
C ALA A 40 50.24 -17.56 -8.13
N ASP A 41 51.50 -17.59 -7.68
CA ASP A 41 52.48 -16.51 -7.67
C ASP A 41 53.08 -16.26 -9.07
N ALA A 42 53.32 -15.00 -9.42
CA ALA A 42 53.97 -14.59 -10.68
C ALA A 42 54.46 -13.12 -10.63
N THR A 43 55.53 -12.90 -9.87
CA THR A 43 56.64 -11.94 -10.14
C THR A 43 56.36 -10.71 -11.02
N ASP A 44 56.43 -9.51 -10.41
CA ASP A 44 56.72 -8.26 -11.12
C ASP A 44 58.16 -8.25 -11.67
N SER A 45 58.35 -7.65 -12.84
CA SER A 45 59.65 -7.20 -13.35
C SER A 45 59.53 -5.83 -14.04
N GLU A 46 60.50 -4.96 -13.78
CA GLU A 46 60.50 -3.55 -14.20
C GLU A 46 60.72 -3.36 -15.71
N GLY A 47 60.25 -2.24 -16.29
CA GLY A 47 60.52 -1.93 -17.71
C GLY A 47 59.87 -0.65 -18.27
N GLU A 48 60.58 0.47 -18.13
CA GLU A 48 60.61 1.72 -18.93
C GLU A 48 59.47 2.16 -19.90
N LYS A 49 59.23 3.49 -19.90
CA LYS A 49 58.65 4.25 -21.03
C LYS A 49 59.77 4.60 -22.03
N PRO A 50 59.48 4.82 -23.32
CA PRO A 50 59.27 6.21 -23.76
C PRO A 50 58.23 6.41 -24.89
N ALA A 51 57.89 7.68 -25.16
CA ALA A 51 56.95 8.09 -26.19
C ALA A 51 57.63 8.48 -27.52
N ALA A 52 56.90 8.47 -28.65
CA ALA A 52 56.66 9.67 -29.49
C ALA A 52 56.05 9.46 -30.91
N LYS A 53 55.15 10.39 -31.27
CA LYS A 53 55.02 11.11 -32.56
C LYS A 53 54.58 10.40 -33.88
N ARG A 54 53.34 10.76 -34.27
CA ARG A 54 53.02 11.74 -35.37
C ARG A 54 53.17 11.29 -36.85
N GLY A 55 52.04 11.28 -37.59
CA GLY A 55 52.01 11.29 -39.06
C GLY A 55 50.70 11.86 -39.64
N LYS A 56 50.78 12.94 -40.44
CA LYS A 56 49.68 13.49 -41.25
C LYS A 56 50.01 13.31 -42.74
N ARG A 57 49.03 12.98 -43.59
CA ARG A 57 48.73 13.75 -44.83
C ARG A 57 47.46 13.26 -45.55
N ALA A 58 46.97 14.10 -46.45
CA ALA A 58 45.82 13.90 -47.34
C ALA A 58 46.17 14.45 -48.75
N GLN A 59 45.36 14.15 -49.79
CA GLN A 59 44.70 15.14 -50.68
C GLN A 59 44.22 14.61 -52.05
N SER A 60 43.08 15.19 -52.52
CA SER A 60 42.68 15.44 -53.93
C SER A 60 42.23 14.26 -54.82
N ALA A 61 41.37 14.42 -55.85
CA ALA A 61 40.68 15.61 -56.42
C ALA A 61 39.30 15.26 -57.07
N ALA A 62 38.53 16.27 -57.52
CA ALA A 62 37.16 16.16 -58.10
C ALA A 62 37.13 16.26 -59.66
N PRO A 63 35.95 16.19 -60.32
CA PRO A 63 35.22 17.43 -60.69
C PRO A 63 33.67 17.38 -60.62
N VAL A 64 33.00 18.51 -60.92
CA VAL A 64 31.54 18.80 -60.78
C VAL A 64 30.86 19.01 -62.15
N PRO A 65 29.53 18.85 -62.31
CA PRO A 65 28.55 19.98 -62.29
C PRO A 65 27.14 19.59 -61.73
N SER A 66 26.10 20.43 -61.53
CA SER A 66 25.93 21.88 -61.23
C SER A 66 24.44 22.19 -60.88
N LYS A 67 24.09 23.46 -60.57
CA LYS A 67 22.72 24.05 -60.32
C LYS A 67 22.03 23.69 -58.98
N SER A 68 21.41 24.61 -58.25
CA SER A 68 21.46 26.10 -58.24
C SER A 68 20.92 26.61 -56.89
N ARG A 69 21.52 27.66 -56.30
CA ARG A 69 21.14 28.18 -54.97
C ARG A 69 20.85 29.68 -55.05
N SER A 70 19.66 30.12 -54.64
CA SER A 70 19.37 31.53 -54.37
C SER A 70 19.57 31.84 -52.88
N VAL A 71 20.23 32.96 -52.60
CA VAL A 71 20.58 33.42 -51.24
C VAL A 71 19.48 34.33 -50.70
N ARG A 72 19.15 34.23 -49.40
CA ARG A 72 18.87 35.41 -48.56
C ARG A 72 19.08 35.14 -47.07
N SER A 73 19.32 36.24 -46.37
CA SER A 73 19.91 36.38 -45.03
C SER A 73 18.96 36.13 -43.87
N ASN A 74 19.54 35.84 -42.70
CA ASN A 74 18.87 35.88 -41.40
C ASN A 74 18.14 37.21 -41.16
N LEU A 75 16.93 37.15 -40.64
CA LEU A 75 16.33 38.15 -39.73
C LEU A 75 15.43 37.43 -38.72
N ASN A 76 15.31 37.99 -37.53
CA ASN A 76 14.57 37.39 -36.41
C ASN A 76 13.08 37.21 -36.72
N GLY A 77 12.52 36.08 -36.28
CA GLY A 77 11.07 35.84 -36.27
C GLY A 77 10.73 34.78 -35.23
N ALA A 78 9.89 35.12 -34.25
CA ALA A 78 9.46 34.19 -33.23
C ALA A 78 8.57 33.09 -33.83
N ALA A 79 8.99 31.83 -33.70
CA ALA A 79 8.17 30.67 -34.01
C ALA A 79 7.96 29.88 -32.72
N GLY A 80 6.75 29.90 -32.19
CA GLY A 80 6.41 29.20 -30.96
C GLY A 80 6.64 27.69 -31.11
N ALA A 81 7.26 27.08 -30.09
CA ALA A 81 7.35 25.63 -29.99
C ALA A 81 5.95 25.06 -29.74
N ALA A 82 5.25 24.71 -30.82
CA ALA A 82 4.04 23.91 -30.74
C ALA A 82 4.39 22.53 -30.16
N ALA A 83 4.22 22.38 -28.85
CA ALA A 83 4.40 21.11 -28.18
C ALA A 83 3.42 20.11 -28.79
N VAL A 84 3.95 19.03 -29.38
CA VAL A 84 3.13 17.90 -29.86
C VAL A 84 2.42 17.33 -28.64
N ALA A 85 1.13 17.65 -28.50
CA ALA A 85 0.30 17.17 -27.43
C ALA A 85 0.26 15.64 -27.49
N ARG A 86 0.99 14.99 -26.56
CA ARG A 86 0.95 13.54 -26.43
C ARG A 86 -0.46 13.16 -25.98
N THR A 87 -1.17 12.41 -26.82
CA THR A 87 -2.50 11.90 -26.50
C THR A 87 -2.46 11.20 -25.15
N ALA A 88 -3.32 11.64 -24.22
CA ALA A 88 -3.44 11.01 -22.91
C ALA A 88 -3.92 9.56 -23.08
N LEU A 89 -3.18 8.61 -22.50
CA LEU A 89 -3.56 7.21 -22.42
C LEU A 89 -4.59 7.01 -21.31
N ASN A 90 -4.25 7.53 -20.12
CA ASN A 90 -5.09 7.49 -18.94
C ASN A 90 -5.78 8.85 -18.80
N LYS A 91 -7.09 8.83 -18.58
CA LYS A 91 -7.87 10.03 -18.28
C LYS A 91 -7.59 10.47 -16.84
N LEU A 92 -7.68 11.77 -16.57
CA LEU A 92 -7.75 12.26 -15.19
C LEU A 92 -8.97 11.61 -14.50
N PRO A 93 -8.86 11.23 -13.21
CA PRO A 93 -9.99 10.66 -12.51
C PRO A 93 -11.03 11.77 -12.29
N LEU A 94 -12.30 11.39 -12.41
CA LEU A 94 -13.40 12.29 -12.08
C LEU A 94 -13.65 12.23 -10.56
N PRO A 95 -14.15 13.30 -9.94
CA PRO A 95 -14.68 13.25 -8.58
C PRO A 95 -15.71 12.13 -8.44
N ALA A 96 -15.78 11.50 -7.27
CA ALA A 96 -16.72 10.41 -7.06
C ALA A 96 -18.18 10.90 -7.11
N SER A 97 -19.12 9.98 -7.30
CA SER A 97 -20.54 10.30 -7.13
C SER A 97 -20.82 10.69 -5.67
N HIS A 98 -21.68 11.68 -5.48
CA HIS A 98 -22.14 12.13 -4.15
C HIS A 98 -23.56 11.58 -3.89
N PRO A 99 -23.70 10.37 -3.32
CA PRO A 99 -25.01 9.81 -3.01
C PRO A 99 -25.71 10.63 -1.91
N ARG A 100 -27.04 10.50 -1.84
CA ARG A 100 -27.87 11.10 -0.79
C ARG A 100 -28.82 10.03 -0.24
N PRO A 101 -28.77 9.70 1.07
CA PRO A 101 -27.83 10.20 2.10
C PRO A 101 -26.35 9.96 1.73
N SER A 102 -25.46 10.80 2.27
CA SER A 102 -24.02 10.72 2.01
C SER A 102 -23.40 9.43 2.57
N ARG A 103 -22.16 9.12 2.18
CA ARG A 103 -21.45 7.94 2.67
C ARG A 103 -21.20 8.07 4.16
N ARG A 104 -21.63 7.07 4.92
CA ARG A 104 -21.28 6.93 6.34
C ARG A 104 -19.94 6.24 6.45
N LEU A 105 -19.07 6.78 7.28
CA LEU A 105 -17.76 6.22 7.59
C LEU A 105 -17.89 5.29 8.79
N LEU A 106 -17.48 4.04 8.63
CA LEU A 106 -17.39 3.05 9.71
C LEU A 106 -15.93 2.69 9.96
N ILE A 107 -15.59 2.47 11.23
CA ILE A 107 -14.24 2.14 11.71
C ILE A 107 -14.26 0.91 12.62
N PHE A 108 -13.17 0.16 12.64
CA PHE A 108 -12.92 -0.95 13.56
C PHE A 108 -11.44 -1.33 13.60
N GLY A 109 -11.07 -2.18 14.57
CA GLY A 109 -9.69 -2.56 14.88
C GLY A 109 -9.15 -1.85 16.12
N SER A 110 -7.83 -1.80 16.28
CA SER A 110 -7.17 -1.08 17.39
C SER A 110 -7.27 0.44 17.21
N GLY A 111 -7.37 1.16 18.34
CA GLY A 111 -7.28 2.62 18.44
C GLY A 111 -6.20 3.12 19.39
N ASP A 112 -5.30 2.24 19.82
CA ASP A 112 -4.26 2.47 20.83
C ASP A 112 -3.34 3.67 20.56
N MET A 113 -3.19 4.06 19.28
CA MET A 113 -2.39 5.19 18.82
C MET A 113 -3.25 6.27 18.13
N GLY A 114 -4.54 6.33 18.45
CA GLY A 114 -5.48 7.33 17.93
C GLY A 114 -5.95 7.11 16.49
N GLN A 115 -5.51 6.06 15.81
CA GLN A 115 -5.79 5.76 14.39
C GLN A 115 -7.29 5.57 14.07
N LEU A 116 -8.15 5.46 15.09
CA LEU A 116 -9.61 5.43 14.97
C LEU A 116 -10.28 6.80 14.93
N GLY A 117 -9.64 7.90 15.34
CA GLY A 117 -10.20 9.25 15.18
C GLY A 117 -11.33 9.62 16.15
N LEU A 118 -11.44 8.92 17.28
CA LEU A 118 -12.51 9.12 18.27
C LEU A 118 -12.14 9.99 19.47
N GLY A 119 -10.96 10.61 19.47
CA GLY A 119 -10.43 11.39 20.58
C GLY A 119 -9.77 10.55 21.69
N THR A 120 -9.15 11.26 22.64
CA THR A 120 -8.40 10.69 23.78
C THR A 120 -9.24 9.79 24.69
N GLU A 121 -10.54 10.02 24.78
CA GLU A 121 -11.48 9.26 25.62
C GLU A 121 -11.93 7.92 24.97
N THR A 122 -11.48 7.58 23.75
CA THR A 122 -11.85 6.33 23.08
C THR A 122 -10.70 5.81 22.23
N LEU A 123 -9.69 5.27 22.92
CA LEU A 123 -8.53 4.55 22.37
C LEU A 123 -8.70 3.02 22.41
N ASP A 124 -9.83 2.53 22.93
CA ASP A 124 -10.14 1.10 23.01
C ASP A 124 -10.34 0.46 21.63
N GLU A 125 -10.15 -0.86 21.60
CA GLU A 125 -10.38 -1.71 20.44
C GLU A 125 -11.87 -1.77 20.03
N ILE A 126 -12.15 -1.51 18.75
CA ILE A 126 -13.49 -1.62 18.18
C ILE A 126 -13.63 -2.97 17.46
N THR A 127 -14.30 -3.90 18.12
CA THR A 127 -14.40 -5.31 17.70
C THR A 127 -15.32 -5.58 16.49
N ARG A 128 -16.15 -4.61 16.09
CA ARG A 128 -17.08 -4.66 14.95
C ARG A 128 -17.28 -3.27 14.34
N PRO A 129 -17.53 -3.13 13.02
CA PRO A 129 -17.64 -1.82 12.35
C PRO A 129 -18.61 -0.85 13.05
N ARG A 130 -18.08 0.25 13.60
CA ARG A 130 -18.84 1.29 14.30
C ARG A 130 -18.91 2.54 13.41
N ILE A 131 -20.10 3.12 13.29
CA ILE A 131 -20.29 4.42 12.61
C ILE A 131 -19.53 5.50 13.38
N HIS A 132 -18.76 6.33 12.67
CA HIS A 132 -17.89 7.34 13.24
C HIS A 132 -18.67 8.61 13.61
N ALA A 133 -19.04 8.73 14.88
CA ALA A 133 -19.95 9.78 15.39
C ALA A 133 -19.56 11.21 14.99
N TRP A 134 -18.26 11.55 15.04
CA TRP A 134 -17.77 12.88 14.64
C TRP A 134 -18.12 13.23 13.18
N PHE A 135 -18.06 12.28 12.24
CA PHE A 135 -18.41 12.55 10.84
C PHE A 135 -19.91 12.77 10.68
N GLU A 136 -20.75 12.00 11.38
CA GLU A 136 -22.21 12.18 11.38
C GLU A 136 -22.60 13.59 11.86
N GLU A 137 -22.03 14.04 12.98
CA GLU A 137 -22.24 15.38 13.53
C GLU A 137 -21.79 16.49 12.54
N ASN A 138 -20.72 16.24 11.77
CA ASN A 138 -20.21 17.18 10.78
C ASN A 138 -20.98 17.16 9.44
N VAL A 139 -21.63 16.04 9.08
CA VAL A 139 -22.65 16.00 8.01
C VAL A 139 -23.86 16.85 8.41
N GLU A 140 -24.36 16.70 9.64
CA GLU A 140 -25.51 17.47 10.15
C GLU A 140 -25.22 18.98 10.24
N LYS A 141 -23.98 19.36 10.57
CA LYS A 141 -23.51 20.76 10.56
C LYS A 141 -23.15 21.30 9.17
N GLY A 142 -23.14 20.47 8.13
CA GLY A 142 -22.76 20.85 6.76
C GLY A 142 -21.29 21.24 6.58
N THR A 143 -20.39 20.88 7.49
CA THR A 143 -18.97 21.30 7.45
C THR A 143 -18.15 20.54 6.40
N LEU A 144 -18.63 19.36 5.97
CA LEU A 144 -18.00 18.45 5.00
C LEU A 144 -18.35 18.77 3.53
N GLY A 145 -18.58 20.04 3.23
CA GLY A 145 -18.89 20.52 1.87
C GLY A 145 -20.32 21.04 1.65
N GLY A 146 -21.08 21.31 2.72
CA GLY A 146 -22.44 21.86 2.67
C GLY A 146 -23.51 20.86 3.14
N ASP A 147 -24.78 21.27 3.01
CA ASP A 147 -25.92 20.55 3.57
C ASP A 147 -26.03 19.10 3.07
N GLY A 148 -25.91 18.14 3.99
CA GLY A 148 -25.98 16.71 3.71
C GLY A 148 -24.77 16.15 2.95
N ALA A 149 -23.71 16.92 2.73
CA ALA A 149 -22.44 16.45 2.21
C ALA A 149 -21.66 15.68 3.29
N GLY A 150 -20.90 14.65 2.89
CA GLY A 150 -20.13 13.83 3.82
C GLY A 150 -18.78 13.40 3.28
N VAL A 151 -18.45 12.11 3.43
CA VAL A 151 -17.17 11.55 2.99
C VAL A 151 -17.22 11.15 1.52
N GLU A 152 -16.29 11.67 0.71
CA GLU A 152 -16.11 11.24 -0.68
C GLU A 152 -15.30 9.93 -0.73
N ALA A 153 -14.15 9.88 -0.04
CA ALA A 153 -13.25 8.73 -0.01
C ALA A 153 -12.38 8.67 1.27
N ALA A 154 -11.78 7.51 1.59
CA ALA A 154 -11.00 7.30 2.81
C ALA A 154 -9.89 6.25 2.62
N TRP A 155 -8.76 6.40 3.30
CA TRP A 155 -7.67 5.43 3.33
C TRP A 155 -7.09 5.29 4.74
N ALA A 156 -6.83 4.04 5.13
CA ALA A 156 -6.05 3.68 6.30
C ALA A 156 -4.59 3.40 5.87
N GLY A 157 -3.64 4.09 6.51
CA GLY A 157 -2.20 3.77 6.41
C GLY A 157 -1.78 2.81 7.52
N GLY A 158 -0.49 2.73 7.83
CA GLY A 158 0.03 1.88 8.90
C GLY A 158 -0.63 2.20 10.25
N MET A 159 -0.38 3.40 10.78
CA MET A 159 -0.91 3.88 12.08
C MET A 159 -1.58 5.27 11.98
N HIS A 160 -2.07 5.64 10.80
CA HIS A 160 -2.79 6.89 10.57
C HIS A 160 -3.87 6.72 9.50
N SER A 161 -4.75 7.71 9.37
CA SER A 161 -5.90 7.69 8.47
C SER A 161 -6.02 9.02 7.72
N LEU A 162 -6.43 8.95 6.45
CA LEU A 162 -6.68 10.10 5.58
C LEU A 162 -8.10 9.99 4.98
N VAL A 163 -8.87 11.07 5.03
CA VAL A 163 -10.23 11.15 4.48
C VAL A 163 -10.36 12.35 3.55
N ILE A 164 -11.16 12.20 2.51
CA ILE A 164 -11.55 13.27 1.58
C ILE A 164 -13.04 13.54 1.76
N ASP A 165 -13.42 14.79 2.03
CA ASP A 165 -14.83 15.22 2.03
C ASP A 165 -15.34 15.57 0.61
N GLU A 166 -16.64 15.82 0.43
CA GLU A 166 -17.19 16.12 -0.91
C GLU A 166 -16.72 17.48 -1.48
N ALA A 167 -16.25 18.40 -0.64
CA ALA A 167 -15.54 19.60 -1.08
C ALA A 167 -14.12 19.29 -1.61
N GLY A 168 -13.58 18.11 -1.29
CA GLY A 168 -12.25 17.63 -1.64
C GLY A 168 -11.16 18.10 -0.68
N LYS A 169 -11.52 18.45 0.57
CA LYS A 169 -10.55 18.72 1.63
C LYS A 169 -10.01 17.41 2.18
N VAL A 170 -8.73 17.37 2.51
CA VAL A 170 -8.12 16.23 3.19
C VAL A 170 -8.20 16.43 4.71
N TRP A 171 -8.69 15.42 5.40
CA TRP A 171 -8.74 15.30 6.86
C TRP A 171 -7.78 14.19 7.31
N SER A 172 -7.05 14.39 8.40
CA SER A 172 -6.03 13.44 8.88
C SER A 172 -6.07 13.25 10.40
N TRP A 173 -5.72 12.05 10.86
CA TRP A 173 -5.54 11.68 12.27
C TRP A 173 -4.70 10.39 12.44
N GLY A 174 -4.23 10.09 13.64
CA GLY A 174 -3.29 9.00 14.00
C GLY A 174 -1.90 9.53 14.37
N ILE A 175 -0.88 8.66 14.33
CA ILE A 175 0.49 9.02 14.74
C ILE A 175 1.09 10.11 13.85
N ASN A 176 1.72 11.13 14.45
CA ASN A 176 2.42 12.20 13.72
C ASN A 176 3.94 12.32 13.98
N ASP A 177 4.56 11.42 14.75
CA ASP A 177 6.01 11.40 15.04
C ASP A 177 6.90 11.60 13.80
N ASN A 178 6.48 10.99 12.68
CA ASN A 178 7.18 10.99 11.40
C ASN A 178 6.49 11.89 10.35
N ALA A 179 5.69 12.86 10.81
CA ALA A 179 4.98 13.89 10.04
C ALA A 179 3.84 13.42 9.12
N ALA A 180 3.28 12.23 9.34
CA ALA A 180 2.31 11.59 8.46
C ALA A 180 0.97 12.34 8.30
N LEU A 181 0.61 13.24 9.22
CA LEU A 181 -0.70 13.92 9.21
C LEU A 181 -0.76 15.16 8.32
N GLY A 182 0.38 15.72 7.89
CA GLY A 182 0.41 16.90 7.00
C GLY A 182 0.09 18.21 7.70
N ARG A 183 0.20 18.23 9.03
CA ARG A 183 0.02 19.36 9.92
C ARG A 183 0.92 19.20 11.15
N PRO A 184 1.36 20.29 11.80
CA PRO A 184 2.04 20.21 13.10
C PRO A 184 1.06 19.72 14.19
N THR A 185 1.56 18.93 15.13
CA THR A 185 0.83 18.48 16.34
C THR A 185 1.56 18.81 17.64
N VAL A 186 2.76 19.40 17.55
CA VAL A 186 3.60 19.81 18.67
C VAL A 186 3.67 21.34 18.68
N ASP A 187 3.64 21.95 19.88
CA ASP A 187 3.73 23.40 20.12
C ASP A 187 2.71 24.27 19.34
N VAL A 188 1.53 23.70 19.01
CA VAL A 188 0.46 24.41 18.30
C VAL A 188 -0.30 25.33 19.27
N PRO A 189 -0.31 26.66 19.07
CA PRO A 189 -0.91 27.59 20.01
C PRO A 189 -2.45 27.56 19.97
N LEU A 190 -3.07 27.77 21.13
CA LEU A 190 -4.52 27.95 21.28
C LEU A 190 -4.93 29.38 20.86
N PRO A 191 -5.86 29.57 19.91
CA PRO A 191 -6.30 30.91 19.48
C PRO A 191 -6.86 31.76 20.62
N ASP A 192 -7.61 31.13 21.54
CA ASP A 192 -8.38 31.81 22.59
C ASP A 192 -7.64 31.88 23.94
N LYS A 193 -6.37 31.46 24.01
CA LYS A 193 -5.59 31.40 25.26
C LYS A 193 -4.13 31.76 25.03
N GLU A 194 -3.75 32.97 25.43
CA GLU A 194 -2.36 33.45 25.37
C GLU A 194 -1.42 32.50 26.14
N GLY A 195 -0.35 32.04 25.49
CA GLY A 195 0.58 31.03 26.02
C GLY A 195 -0.03 29.62 26.18
N GLY A 196 -1.28 29.41 25.77
CA GLY A 196 -1.91 28.10 25.70
C GLY A 196 -1.44 27.34 24.46
N ILE A 197 -1.24 26.03 24.61
CA ILE A 197 -0.87 25.09 23.54
C ILE A 197 -1.91 23.97 23.55
N TYR A 198 -2.30 23.48 22.38
CA TYR A 198 -3.15 22.29 22.26
C TYR A 198 -2.43 21.04 22.75
N GLU A 199 -3.15 20.14 23.40
CA GLU A 199 -2.60 18.83 23.77
C GLU A 199 -2.36 18.00 22.51
N GLN A 200 -1.12 17.52 22.31
CA GLN A 200 -0.70 16.76 21.12
C GLN A 200 -1.62 15.57 20.86
N GLU A 201 -1.98 14.83 21.91
CA GLU A 201 -2.88 13.67 21.84
C GLU A 201 -4.26 14.05 21.28
N VAL A 202 -4.81 15.22 21.63
CA VAL A 202 -6.08 15.71 21.06
C VAL A 202 -5.93 16.04 19.58
N LEU A 203 -4.80 16.63 19.18
CA LEU A 203 -4.53 16.91 17.77
C LEU A 203 -4.32 15.63 16.95
N GLU A 204 -3.79 14.56 17.53
CA GLU A 204 -3.50 13.31 16.84
C GLU A 204 -4.70 12.35 16.83
N THR A 205 -5.50 12.31 17.88
CA THR A 205 -6.65 11.38 18.03
C THR A 205 -7.96 11.87 17.40
N GLN A 206 -8.01 13.08 16.84
CA GLN A 206 -9.21 13.66 16.22
C GLN A 206 -9.01 14.01 14.73
N PRO A 207 -10.03 13.84 13.86
CA PRO A 207 -9.98 14.29 12.47
C PRO A 207 -9.84 15.81 12.39
N MET A 208 -8.80 16.28 11.71
CA MET A 208 -8.60 17.71 11.44
C MET A 208 -8.20 17.96 9.99
N VAL A 209 -8.57 19.12 9.45
CA VAL A 209 -8.23 19.52 8.08
C VAL A 209 -6.73 19.70 7.93
N VAL A 210 -6.20 19.19 6.82
CA VAL A 210 -4.86 19.53 6.32
C VAL A 210 -4.92 20.93 5.70
N GLN A 211 -4.89 21.95 6.56
CA GLN A 211 -5.26 23.33 6.23
C GLN A 211 -4.48 23.92 5.04
N SER A 212 -3.18 23.60 4.92
CA SER A 212 -2.33 24.06 3.84
C SER A 212 -2.73 23.55 2.44
N LEU A 213 -3.40 22.40 2.33
CA LEU A 213 -4.00 21.96 1.05
C LEU A 213 -5.26 22.76 0.72
N HIS A 214 -6.11 22.98 1.72
CA HIS A 214 -7.33 23.76 1.57
C HIS A 214 -7.02 25.20 1.13
N ASP A 215 -6.06 25.85 1.78
CA ASP A 215 -5.68 27.23 1.49
C ASP A 215 -4.97 27.37 0.14
N ALA A 216 -4.30 26.32 -0.34
CA ALA A 216 -3.76 26.22 -1.69
C ALA A 216 -4.83 25.96 -2.77
N GLY A 217 -6.11 25.80 -2.40
CA GLY A 217 -7.19 25.44 -3.33
C GLY A 217 -7.01 24.03 -3.93
N PHE A 218 -6.33 23.13 -3.22
CA PHE A 218 -6.07 21.78 -3.67
C PHE A 218 -7.30 20.89 -3.43
N ARG A 219 -8.07 20.63 -4.48
CA ARG A 219 -9.22 19.71 -4.45
C ARG A 219 -8.75 18.28 -4.65
N ALA A 220 -8.62 17.53 -3.55
CA ALA A 220 -8.21 16.13 -3.58
C ALA A 220 -9.33 15.22 -4.10
N ILE A 221 -8.93 14.14 -4.79
CA ILE A 221 -9.81 13.07 -5.30
C ILE A 221 -9.30 11.66 -4.96
N GLN A 222 -8.00 11.54 -4.66
CA GLN A 222 -7.38 10.31 -4.16
C GLN A 222 -6.32 10.69 -3.14
N VAL A 223 -6.23 9.91 -2.07
CA VAL A 223 -5.08 9.92 -1.15
C VAL A 223 -4.49 8.51 -1.09
N ALA A 224 -3.22 8.41 -0.70
CA ALA A 224 -2.57 7.14 -0.41
C ALA A 224 -1.67 7.31 0.82
N ALA A 225 -1.74 6.34 1.72
CA ALA A 225 -1.09 6.35 3.02
C ALA A 225 -0.19 5.10 3.14
N GLY A 226 1.06 5.30 3.52
CA GLY A 226 1.99 4.24 3.91
C GLY A 226 2.09 4.12 5.43
N ASP A 227 3.26 3.71 5.93
CA ASP A 227 3.54 3.66 7.37
C ASP A 227 3.71 5.07 7.95
N SER A 228 4.47 5.92 7.25
CA SER A 228 4.78 7.29 7.67
C SER A 228 4.82 8.30 6.52
N ILE A 229 4.47 7.88 5.30
CA ILE A 229 4.37 8.71 4.11
C ILE A 229 2.91 8.88 3.70
N SER A 230 2.55 10.09 3.31
CA SER A 230 1.19 10.44 2.88
C SER A 230 1.23 11.23 1.58
N VAL A 231 0.29 10.93 0.69
CA VAL A 231 0.24 11.46 -0.68
C VAL A 231 -1.19 11.82 -1.04
N ALA A 232 -1.38 12.98 -1.68
CA ALA A 232 -2.67 13.40 -2.23
C ALA A 232 -2.55 13.74 -3.73
N LEU A 233 -3.61 13.41 -4.47
CA LEU A 233 -3.79 13.66 -5.90
C LEU A 233 -5.03 14.53 -6.12
N SER A 234 -4.89 15.61 -6.90
CA SER A 234 -6.00 16.51 -7.24
C SER A 234 -6.76 16.13 -8.51
N ASP A 235 -7.95 16.70 -8.69
CA ASP A 235 -8.76 16.59 -9.92
C ASP A 235 -8.06 17.11 -11.19
N LYS A 236 -7.03 17.95 -11.05
CA LYS A 236 -6.16 18.44 -12.14
C LYS A 236 -4.98 17.53 -12.44
N GLY A 237 -4.74 16.53 -11.59
CA GLY A 237 -3.60 15.61 -11.65
C GLY A 237 -2.34 16.14 -10.95
N ASP A 238 -2.46 17.15 -10.09
CA ASP A 238 -1.35 17.67 -9.28
C ASP A 238 -1.09 16.77 -8.07
N LEU A 239 0.18 16.62 -7.70
CA LEU A 239 0.63 15.72 -6.64
C LEU A 239 1.19 16.51 -5.45
N ARG A 240 0.75 16.15 -4.23
CA ARG A 240 1.31 16.63 -2.96
C ARG A 240 1.72 15.43 -2.11
N ALA A 241 2.82 15.55 -1.37
CA ALA A 241 3.23 14.52 -0.41
C ALA A 241 3.88 15.12 0.83
N TRP A 242 3.79 14.40 1.94
CA TRP A 242 4.28 14.79 3.27
C TRP A 242 4.57 13.55 4.11
N GLY A 243 5.13 13.74 5.31
CA GLY A 243 5.62 12.66 6.15
C GLY A 243 7.09 12.35 5.90
N SER A 244 7.46 11.07 5.93
CA SER A 244 8.83 10.60 5.69
C SER A 244 8.90 9.11 5.40
N PHE A 245 10.07 8.66 4.91
CA PHE A 245 10.37 7.25 4.66
C PHE A 245 11.31 6.68 5.72
N ARG A 246 11.10 5.42 6.08
CA ARG A 246 11.95 4.61 6.98
C ARG A 246 12.70 3.52 6.19
N SER A 247 13.68 2.94 6.88
CA SER A 247 14.57 1.88 6.40
C SER A 247 14.95 0.99 7.58
N SER A 248 15.62 -0.15 7.34
CA SER A 248 16.18 -0.99 8.43
C SER A 248 17.07 -0.21 9.40
N ASP A 249 17.71 0.86 8.90
CA ASP A 249 18.66 1.69 9.64
C ASP A 249 17.96 2.85 10.38
N GLY A 250 16.63 2.84 10.44
CA GLY A 250 15.79 3.92 10.95
C GLY A 250 15.36 4.92 9.87
N LEU A 251 15.18 6.18 10.26
CA LEU A 251 14.61 7.24 9.41
C LEU A 251 15.52 7.56 8.22
N LEU A 252 15.04 7.22 7.01
CA LEU A 252 15.71 7.47 5.73
C LEU A 252 15.59 8.96 5.35
N GLY A 253 14.40 9.54 5.55
CA GLY A 253 14.08 10.94 5.29
C GLY A 253 12.95 11.12 4.28
N PHE A 254 12.60 12.37 3.97
CA PHE A 254 11.60 12.72 2.94
C PHE A 254 12.25 13.11 1.60
N SER A 255 13.37 13.85 1.65
CA SER A 255 14.08 14.38 0.48
C SER A 255 15.54 13.89 0.46
N SER A 256 16.14 13.81 -0.72
CA SER A 256 17.54 13.43 -0.89
C SER A 256 18.54 14.53 -0.51
N SER A 257 18.08 15.72 -0.13
CA SER A 257 18.94 16.84 0.25
C SER A 257 19.44 16.69 1.69
N GLU A 258 20.75 16.58 1.88
CA GLU A 258 21.38 16.40 3.20
C GLU A 258 21.11 17.56 4.18
N THR A 259 20.74 18.74 3.66
CA THR A 259 20.39 19.93 4.47
C THR A 259 18.88 20.11 4.69
N ALA A 260 18.03 19.29 4.07
CA ALA A 260 16.59 19.37 4.27
C ALA A 260 16.18 18.61 5.54
N SER A 261 15.02 18.96 6.10
CA SER A 261 14.41 18.16 7.16
C SER A 261 14.19 16.73 6.69
N LYS A 262 14.43 15.76 7.59
CA LYS A 262 14.11 14.35 7.33
C LYS A 262 12.59 14.08 7.35
N THR A 263 11.82 14.95 8.01
CA THR A 263 10.35 14.88 8.08
C THR A 263 9.74 16.13 7.44
N GLN A 264 8.66 15.94 6.68
CA GLN A 264 7.95 17.02 6.00
C GLN A 264 6.55 17.16 6.62
N PHE A 265 6.37 18.11 7.54
CA PHE A 265 5.10 18.32 8.25
C PHE A 265 3.99 18.95 7.40
N GLU A 266 4.31 19.56 6.27
CA GLU A 266 3.31 20.18 5.40
C GLU A 266 3.33 19.61 3.98
N PRO A 267 2.18 19.35 3.35
CA PRO A 267 2.04 18.89 1.96
C PRO A 267 2.88 19.66 0.94
N MET A 268 3.94 19.01 0.46
CA MET A 268 4.92 19.61 -0.45
C MET A 268 4.67 19.19 -1.91
N GLU A 269 4.96 20.11 -2.83
CA GLU A 269 5.12 19.78 -4.25
C GLU A 269 6.43 19.00 -4.44
N ILE A 270 6.38 17.85 -5.12
CA ILE A 270 7.59 17.06 -5.35
C ILE A 270 8.43 17.66 -6.49
N PRO A 271 9.69 18.08 -6.26
CA PRO A 271 10.50 18.76 -7.27
C PRO A 271 10.67 17.95 -8.55
N GLY A 272 10.40 18.59 -9.69
CA GLY A 272 10.52 17.98 -11.02
C GLY A 272 9.35 17.12 -11.47
N LEU A 273 8.36 16.83 -10.60
CA LEU A 273 7.14 16.12 -10.96
C LEU A 273 5.98 17.06 -11.38
N ASN A 274 5.98 18.32 -10.95
CA ASN A 274 4.93 19.32 -11.23
C ASN A 274 4.65 19.63 -12.71
N LYS A 275 5.49 19.15 -13.64
CA LYS A 275 5.29 19.24 -15.10
C LYS A 275 4.53 18.04 -15.70
N TYR A 276 4.10 17.09 -14.88
CA TYR A 276 3.34 15.92 -15.28
C TYR A 276 2.00 15.89 -14.57
N GLN A 277 0.96 15.42 -15.27
CA GLN A 277 -0.33 15.14 -14.67
C GLN A 277 -0.42 13.66 -14.29
N PHE A 278 -0.83 13.43 -13.05
CA PHE A 278 -1.01 12.11 -12.47
C PHE A 278 -2.47 11.67 -12.49
N VAL A 279 -2.70 10.36 -12.51
CA VAL A 279 -4.04 9.73 -12.59
C VAL A 279 -4.26 8.68 -11.50
N SER A 280 -3.20 8.24 -10.84
CA SER A 280 -3.30 7.30 -9.73
C SER A 280 -2.03 7.37 -8.89
N VAL A 281 -2.19 7.23 -7.58
CA VAL A 281 -1.12 7.04 -6.61
C VAL A 281 -1.33 5.72 -5.86
N ALA A 282 -0.22 5.09 -5.45
CA ALA A 282 -0.20 3.93 -4.57
C ALA A 282 0.99 4.04 -3.62
N CYS A 283 0.81 3.63 -2.37
CA CYS A 283 1.87 3.57 -1.35
C CYS A 283 2.06 2.12 -0.90
N GLY A 284 3.31 1.70 -0.71
CA GLY A 284 3.62 0.63 0.25
C GLY A 284 3.89 1.22 1.63
N ALA A 285 4.60 0.48 2.49
CA ALA A 285 4.96 0.98 3.81
C ALA A 285 5.87 2.22 3.70
N ASP A 286 6.99 2.07 2.98
CA ASP A 286 8.02 3.09 2.81
C ASP A 286 8.33 3.42 1.35
N HIS A 287 7.39 3.27 0.42
CA HIS A 287 7.60 3.67 -0.98
C HIS A 287 6.33 4.19 -1.64
N VAL A 288 6.49 5.08 -2.62
CA VAL A 288 5.38 5.66 -3.40
C VAL A 288 5.55 5.31 -4.87
N MET A 289 4.42 5.00 -5.51
CA MET A 289 4.26 4.88 -6.95
C MET A 289 3.23 5.90 -7.45
N ALA A 290 3.54 6.58 -8.55
CA ALA A 290 2.62 7.53 -9.17
C ALA A 290 2.54 7.33 -10.69
N LEU A 291 1.31 7.15 -11.19
CA LEU A 291 1.00 6.90 -12.60
C LEU A 291 0.59 8.20 -13.30
N THR A 292 1.15 8.50 -14.47
CA THR A 292 0.81 9.69 -15.27
C THR A 292 -0.27 9.43 -16.33
N THR A 293 -0.91 10.49 -16.81
CA THR A 293 -1.82 10.49 -17.97
C THR A 293 -1.18 9.86 -19.23
N THR A 294 0.14 9.90 -19.34
CA THR A 294 0.91 9.33 -20.47
C THR A 294 1.31 7.86 -20.30
N GLY A 295 0.90 7.19 -19.21
CA GLY A 295 1.22 5.78 -18.96
C GLY A 295 2.68 5.54 -18.56
N HIS A 296 3.29 6.51 -17.87
CA HIS A 296 4.59 6.39 -17.21
C HIS A 296 4.41 6.30 -15.68
N VAL A 297 5.17 5.41 -15.05
CA VAL A 297 5.23 5.21 -13.59
C VAL A 297 6.47 5.90 -13.02
N TRP A 298 6.29 6.67 -11.95
CA TRP A 298 7.33 7.26 -11.12
C TRP A 298 7.40 6.58 -9.76
N VAL A 299 8.60 6.41 -9.22
CA VAL A 299 8.84 5.68 -7.96
C VAL A 299 9.93 6.35 -7.10
N TRP A 300 9.69 6.43 -5.79
CA TRP A 300 10.64 6.91 -4.78
C TRP A 300 10.32 6.39 -3.37
N GLY A 301 11.26 6.55 -2.45
CA GLY A 301 11.16 6.13 -1.06
C GLY A 301 12.31 5.21 -0.65
N ASN A 302 12.04 4.22 0.18
CA ASN A 302 12.93 3.11 0.47
C ASN A 302 13.03 2.16 -0.74
N GLY A 303 14.23 1.63 -1.00
CA GLY A 303 14.51 0.68 -2.07
C GLY A 303 15.32 -0.55 -1.64
N GLN A 304 15.42 -0.82 -0.33
CA GLN A 304 16.22 -1.92 0.23
C GLN A 304 15.76 -3.31 -0.23
N GLN A 305 14.45 -3.49 -0.47
CA GLN A 305 13.85 -4.75 -0.95
C GLN A 305 13.55 -4.69 -2.45
N ALA A 306 14.26 -3.82 -3.19
CA ALA A 306 14.02 -3.54 -4.61
C ALA A 306 12.60 -3.05 -4.98
N GLN A 307 11.77 -2.62 -4.02
CA GLN A 307 10.40 -2.13 -4.27
C GLN A 307 10.33 -0.91 -5.22
N LEU A 308 11.45 -0.24 -5.48
CA LEU A 308 11.53 0.83 -6.49
C LEU A 308 11.75 0.32 -7.92
N GLY A 309 11.86 -0.98 -8.18
CA GLY A 309 12.03 -1.56 -9.53
C GLY A 309 13.29 -1.06 -10.27
N ARG A 310 14.24 -0.49 -9.53
CA ARG A 310 15.48 0.11 -9.99
C ARG A 310 16.57 -0.11 -8.94
N ARG A 311 17.81 -0.31 -9.38
CA ARG A 311 18.93 -0.60 -8.49
C ARG A 311 19.40 0.65 -7.75
N ILE A 312 19.20 0.70 -6.44
CA ILE A 312 19.81 1.70 -5.55
C ILE A 312 21.18 1.19 -5.12
N ILE A 313 22.20 2.04 -5.17
CA ILE A 313 23.52 1.72 -4.60
C ILE A 313 23.48 2.15 -3.13
N GLU A 314 23.69 1.21 -2.20
CA GLU A 314 23.62 1.38 -0.75
C GLU A 314 24.37 2.63 -0.23
N ARG A 315 25.62 2.83 -0.65
CA ARG A 315 26.45 4.02 -0.32
C ARG A 315 25.88 5.36 -0.79
N ARG A 316 24.77 5.35 -1.54
CA ARG A 316 24.00 6.49 -2.03
C ARG A 316 22.49 6.26 -1.80
N LYS A 317 22.10 5.62 -0.68
CA LYS A 317 20.68 5.28 -0.41
C LYS A 317 19.70 6.46 -0.48
N LEU A 318 20.15 7.69 -0.21
CA LEU A 318 19.33 8.91 -0.38
C LEU A 318 18.88 9.16 -1.83
N ASN A 319 19.56 8.60 -2.84
CA ASN A 319 19.09 8.64 -4.23
C ASN A 319 17.76 7.89 -4.44
N ALA A 320 17.35 7.03 -3.51
CA ALA A 320 16.06 6.36 -3.51
C ALA A 320 14.89 7.34 -3.27
N LEU A 321 15.15 8.43 -2.53
CA LEU A 321 14.19 9.50 -2.25
C LEU A 321 13.94 10.44 -3.45
N VAL A 322 14.77 10.36 -4.50
CA VAL A 322 14.54 11.09 -5.75
C VAL A 322 13.54 10.31 -6.62
N PRO A 323 12.44 10.92 -7.06
CA PRO A 323 11.53 10.32 -8.04
C PRO A 323 12.24 10.02 -9.35
N GLU A 324 12.24 8.75 -9.74
CA GLU A 324 12.70 8.30 -11.05
C GLU A 324 11.58 7.58 -11.79
N ARG A 325 11.62 7.68 -13.12
CA ARG A 325 10.65 7.03 -14.00
C ARG A 325 11.13 5.64 -14.38
N LEU A 326 10.32 4.61 -14.13
CA LEU A 326 10.59 3.24 -14.55
C LEU A 326 10.63 3.10 -16.09
N ALA A 327 11.32 2.05 -16.57
CA ALA A 327 11.41 1.71 -17.98
C ALA A 327 10.10 1.12 -18.57
N LEU A 328 9.04 1.02 -17.75
CA LEU A 328 7.71 0.60 -18.14
C LEU A 328 6.99 1.65 -19.02
N ARG A 329 6.09 1.19 -19.89
CA ARG A 329 5.37 2.02 -20.86
C ARG A 329 3.92 1.56 -20.99
N LYS A 330 3.05 2.50 -21.36
CA LYS A 330 1.61 2.27 -21.55
C LYS A 330 0.94 1.65 -20.31
N ILE A 331 1.40 2.01 -19.11
CA ILE A 331 0.80 1.52 -17.87
C ILE A 331 -0.56 2.18 -17.65
N VAL A 332 -1.55 1.39 -17.23
CA VAL A 332 -2.94 1.82 -16.99
C VAL A 332 -3.41 1.57 -15.56
N LEU A 333 -2.74 0.68 -14.83
CA LEU A 333 -3.02 0.36 -13.42
C LEU A 333 -1.68 0.19 -12.68
N ILE A 334 -1.65 0.63 -11.42
CA ILE A 334 -0.56 0.39 -10.46
C ILE A 334 -1.15 -0.19 -9.18
N GLY A 335 -0.32 -0.89 -8.41
CA GLY A 335 -0.65 -1.35 -7.07
C GLY A 335 0.61 -1.67 -6.28
N SER A 336 0.47 -1.84 -4.98
CA SER A 336 1.56 -2.07 -4.05
C SER A 336 1.11 -2.97 -2.92
N GLY A 337 2.05 -3.72 -2.36
CA GLY A 337 2.02 -4.11 -0.95
C GLY A 337 3.08 -3.34 -0.17
N MET A 338 3.40 -3.80 1.04
CA MET A 338 4.31 -3.04 1.92
C MET A 338 5.73 -2.90 1.33
N TYR A 339 6.25 -4.00 0.77
CA TYR A 339 7.64 -4.15 0.31
C TYR A 339 7.79 -4.64 -1.13
N HIS A 340 6.68 -4.68 -1.88
CA HIS A 340 6.62 -5.15 -3.26
C HIS A 340 5.58 -4.35 -4.04
N SER A 341 5.63 -4.42 -5.36
CA SER A 341 5.02 -3.42 -6.25
C SER A 341 4.56 -4.04 -7.56
N PHE A 342 3.52 -3.45 -8.16
CA PHE A 342 2.88 -3.94 -9.36
C PHE A 342 2.53 -2.83 -10.35
N ALA A 343 2.59 -3.14 -11.64
CA ALA A 343 2.04 -2.31 -12.70
C ALA A 343 1.45 -3.16 -13.82
N GLN A 344 0.36 -2.70 -14.44
CA GLN A 344 -0.27 -3.37 -15.57
C GLN A 344 -0.23 -2.48 -16.82
N ASP A 345 0.14 -3.06 -17.97
CA ASP A 345 0.09 -2.35 -19.25
C ASP A 345 -1.32 -2.32 -19.88
N ALA A 346 -1.48 -1.52 -20.92
CA ALA A 346 -2.73 -1.37 -21.66
C ALA A 346 -3.21 -2.65 -22.38
N ASN A 347 -2.38 -3.70 -22.47
CA ASN A 347 -2.77 -5.02 -22.97
C ASN A 347 -3.28 -5.94 -21.84
N GLY A 348 -3.18 -5.50 -20.58
CA GLY A 348 -3.55 -6.25 -19.39
C GLY A 348 -2.43 -7.07 -18.77
N VAL A 349 -1.19 -7.00 -19.29
CA VAL A 349 -0.03 -7.74 -18.76
C VAL A 349 0.40 -7.11 -17.44
N VAL A 350 0.47 -7.92 -16.37
CA VAL A 350 0.88 -7.49 -15.03
C VAL A 350 2.37 -7.77 -14.85
N TYR A 351 3.10 -6.76 -14.34
CA TYR A 351 4.49 -6.86 -13.92
C TYR A 351 4.57 -6.69 -12.41
N ALA A 352 5.41 -7.49 -11.75
CA ALA A 352 5.69 -7.43 -10.33
C ALA A 352 7.19 -7.26 -10.06
N TRP A 353 7.53 -6.64 -8.92
CA TRP A 353 8.91 -6.54 -8.41
C TRP A 353 8.92 -6.25 -6.90
N GLY A 354 10.10 -6.37 -6.28
CA GLY A 354 10.32 -6.13 -4.86
C GLY A 354 10.51 -7.41 -4.03
N LEU A 355 10.13 -7.37 -2.75
CA LEU A 355 10.26 -8.52 -1.84
C LEU A 355 9.38 -9.70 -2.28
N ASN A 356 9.97 -10.89 -2.28
CA ASN A 356 9.36 -12.13 -2.76
C ASN A 356 9.73 -13.38 -1.91
N SER A 357 10.23 -13.15 -0.69
CA SER A 357 10.64 -14.19 0.27
C SER A 357 9.56 -15.20 0.66
N LEU A 358 8.28 -14.86 0.45
CA LEU A 358 7.14 -15.76 0.64
C LEU A 358 6.30 -15.85 -0.64
N ARG A 359 6.90 -15.60 -1.80
CA ARG A 359 6.31 -15.67 -3.16
C ARG A 359 5.15 -14.70 -3.40
N GLN A 360 5.11 -13.59 -2.65
CA GLN A 360 4.06 -12.59 -2.71
C GLN A 360 4.00 -11.77 -4.01
N THR A 361 5.01 -11.85 -4.89
CA THR A 361 4.91 -11.27 -6.24
C THR A 361 4.05 -12.10 -7.19
N GLY A 362 3.86 -13.39 -6.89
CA GLY A 362 3.09 -14.32 -7.72
C GLY A 362 3.75 -14.73 -9.04
N ILE A 363 5.01 -14.36 -9.26
CA ILE A 363 5.79 -14.81 -10.43
C ILE A 363 6.03 -16.32 -10.30
N ASP A 364 5.90 -17.05 -11.40
CA ASP A 364 6.12 -18.49 -11.41
C ASP A 364 7.60 -18.80 -11.07
N PRO A 365 7.89 -19.81 -10.21
CA PRO A 365 9.24 -20.32 -9.99
C PRO A 365 10.08 -20.49 -11.27
N ALA A 366 9.48 -21.00 -12.35
CA ALA A 366 10.13 -21.20 -13.64
C ALA A 366 10.52 -19.89 -14.36
N ASP A 367 9.83 -18.79 -14.07
CA ASP A 367 10.08 -17.44 -14.60
C ASP A 367 11.01 -16.60 -13.70
N GLY A 368 11.67 -17.24 -12.72
CA GLY A 368 12.53 -16.58 -11.73
C GLY A 368 11.80 -16.13 -10.46
N GLY A 369 10.56 -16.59 -10.26
CA GLY A 369 9.77 -16.34 -9.05
C GLY A 369 10.31 -17.01 -7.79
N ASP A 370 11.37 -17.81 -7.87
CA ASP A 370 12.04 -18.40 -6.71
C ASP A 370 13.06 -17.49 -6.01
N ASP A 371 13.44 -16.36 -6.62
CA ASP A 371 14.31 -15.38 -5.98
C ASP A 371 13.55 -14.63 -4.87
N ASP A 372 14.16 -14.47 -3.69
CA ASP A 372 13.59 -13.72 -2.56
C ASP A 372 13.40 -12.22 -2.83
N ILE A 373 14.08 -11.68 -3.85
CA ILE A 373 13.99 -10.27 -4.26
C ILE A 373 13.96 -10.18 -5.79
N ILE A 374 12.85 -9.69 -6.33
CA ILE A 374 12.65 -9.47 -7.76
C ILE A 374 13.11 -8.05 -8.10
N TRP A 375 14.31 -7.93 -8.67
CA TRP A 375 15.01 -6.65 -8.84
C TRP A 375 14.48 -5.74 -9.97
N SER A 376 13.75 -6.29 -10.92
CA SER A 376 13.24 -5.60 -12.10
C SER A 376 11.78 -6.01 -12.34
N PRO A 377 10.95 -5.16 -12.95
CA PRO A 377 9.57 -5.54 -13.30
C PRO A 377 9.53 -6.79 -14.20
N THR A 378 9.07 -7.91 -13.63
CA THR A 378 8.96 -9.22 -14.28
C THR A 378 7.49 -9.58 -14.47
N GLU A 379 7.14 -10.24 -15.58
CA GLU A 379 5.76 -10.60 -15.90
C GLU A 379 5.19 -11.64 -14.91
N VAL A 380 3.96 -11.44 -14.45
CA VAL A 380 3.21 -12.42 -13.66
C VAL A 380 2.37 -13.27 -14.62
N ALA A 381 2.97 -14.36 -15.14
CA ALA A 381 2.38 -15.16 -16.21
C ALA A 381 0.95 -15.65 -15.90
N ALA A 382 0.66 -16.04 -14.67
CA ALA A 382 -0.68 -16.48 -14.23
C ALA A 382 -1.78 -15.41 -14.41
N LEU A 383 -1.42 -14.12 -14.39
CA LEU A 383 -2.34 -12.98 -14.55
C LEU A 383 -2.41 -12.45 -15.99
N ASN A 384 -1.66 -13.04 -16.93
CA ASN A 384 -1.73 -12.65 -18.34
C ASN A 384 -3.15 -12.93 -18.88
N PRO A 385 -3.82 -11.97 -19.55
CA PRO A 385 -5.17 -12.17 -20.09
C PRO A 385 -5.33 -13.38 -21.03
N LYS A 386 -4.24 -13.84 -21.66
CA LYS A 386 -4.21 -15.08 -22.46
C LYS A 386 -4.42 -16.33 -21.60
N ASN A 387 -3.85 -16.35 -20.41
CA ASN A 387 -3.89 -17.47 -19.47
C ASN A 387 -5.15 -17.41 -18.60
N LEU A 388 -5.61 -16.21 -18.25
CA LEU A 388 -6.90 -16.02 -17.55
C LEU A 388 -8.10 -16.42 -18.41
N GLY A 389 -8.03 -16.27 -19.74
CA GLY A 389 -9.13 -16.59 -20.65
C GLY A 389 -10.39 -15.73 -20.44
N GLY A 390 -11.42 -15.96 -21.26
CA GLY A 390 -12.71 -15.27 -21.14
C GLY A 390 -12.68 -13.74 -21.29
N GLY A 391 -11.60 -13.17 -21.81
CA GLY A 391 -11.38 -11.71 -21.85
C GLY A 391 -11.13 -11.07 -20.48
N ARG A 392 -10.85 -11.88 -19.45
CA ARG A 392 -10.62 -11.42 -18.08
C ARG A 392 -9.27 -10.73 -17.97
N ARG A 393 -9.22 -9.69 -17.14
CA ARG A 393 -8.00 -8.97 -16.79
C ARG A 393 -8.07 -8.51 -15.34
N VAL A 394 -6.91 -8.29 -14.73
CA VAL A 394 -6.82 -7.61 -13.43
C VAL A 394 -7.35 -6.18 -13.56
N VAL A 395 -8.13 -5.72 -12.58
CA VAL A 395 -8.69 -4.36 -12.48
C VAL A 395 -8.33 -3.65 -11.19
N GLN A 396 -7.89 -4.38 -10.16
CA GLN A 396 -7.34 -3.83 -8.92
C GLN A 396 -6.27 -4.78 -8.37
N ILE A 397 -5.24 -4.21 -7.75
CA ILE A 397 -4.16 -4.95 -7.07
C ILE A 397 -3.98 -4.34 -5.68
N SER A 398 -3.88 -5.17 -4.64
CA SER A 398 -3.59 -4.75 -3.27
C SER A 398 -2.76 -5.82 -2.58
N GLY A 399 -1.62 -5.44 -2.01
CA GLY A 399 -0.75 -6.35 -1.25
C GLY A 399 -0.65 -5.95 0.22
N GLY A 400 -0.37 -6.93 1.07
CA GLY A 400 -0.01 -6.72 2.47
C GLY A 400 1.51 -6.76 2.67
N GLU A 401 1.93 -7.30 3.82
CA GLU A 401 3.35 -7.49 4.16
C GLU A 401 3.98 -8.58 3.26
N HIS A 402 3.31 -9.72 3.18
CA HIS A 402 3.82 -10.97 2.61
C HIS A 402 2.78 -11.72 1.75
N HIS A 403 1.73 -11.03 1.28
CA HIS A 403 0.69 -11.59 0.41
C HIS A 403 0.12 -10.53 -0.53
N SER A 404 -0.53 -10.99 -1.61
CA SER A 404 -1.08 -10.15 -2.66
C SER A 404 -2.47 -10.63 -3.09
N LEU A 405 -3.34 -9.67 -3.40
CA LEU A 405 -4.69 -9.87 -3.94
C LEU A 405 -4.84 -9.17 -5.30
N PHE A 406 -5.43 -9.89 -6.25
CA PHE A 406 -5.68 -9.44 -7.62
C PHE A 406 -7.17 -9.60 -7.93
N LEU A 407 -7.89 -8.48 -8.05
CA LEU A 407 -9.29 -8.47 -8.46
C LEU A 407 -9.37 -8.52 -9.98
N LEU A 408 -10.12 -9.47 -10.53
CA LEU A 408 -10.37 -9.59 -11.97
C LEU A 408 -11.67 -8.89 -12.38
N SER A 409 -11.78 -8.56 -13.67
CA SER A 409 -12.92 -7.82 -14.25
C SER A 409 -14.29 -8.51 -14.12
N ASP A 410 -14.33 -9.84 -13.96
CA ASP A 410 -15.55 -10.60 -13.67
C ASP A 410 -15.98 -10.53 -12.19
N GLY A 411 -15.10 -10.05 -11.31
CA GLY A 411 -15.29 -10.00 -9.86
C GLY A 411 -14.72 -11.21 -9.13
N SER A 412 -13.98 -12.09 -9.80
CA SER A 412 -13.18 -13.11 -9.11
C SER A 412 -11.92 -12.48 -8.51
N VAL A 413 -11.41 -13.05 -7.43
CA VAL A 413 -10.17 -12.60 -6.78
C VAL A 413 -9.19 -13.73 -6.79
N MET A 414 -7.94 -13.44 -7.16
CA MET A 414 -6.82 -14.36 -7.01
C MET A 414 -5.87 -13.85 -5.93
N GLY A 415 -5.14 -14.73 -5.26
CA GLY A 415 -4.10 -14.33 -4.33
C GLY A 415 -2.92 -15.28 -4.29
N CYS A 416 -1.79 -14.77 -3.78
CA CYS A 416 -0.54 -15.50 -3.58
C CYS A 416 0.21 -14.93 -2.37
N GLY A 417 1.24 -15.64 -1.92
CA GLY A 417 2.03 -15.27 -0.75
C GLY A 417 1.82 -16.19 0.45
N ARG A 418 2.13 -15.66 1.64
CA ARG A 418 2.03 -16.30 2.96
C ARG A 418 0.62 -16.82 3.30
N THR A 419 0.52 -17.99 3.91
CA THR A 419 -0.76 -18.64 4.27
C THR A 419 -0.91 -19.09 5.72
N ASP A 420 0.05 -18.84 6.61
CA ASP A 420 0.04 -19.35 7.99
C ASP A 420 -1.13 -18.80 8.84
N ASP A 421 -1.42 -17.50 8.74
CA ASP A 421 -2.62 -16.88 9.32
C ASP A 421 -3.81 -16.87 8.31
N GLY A 422 -3.68 -17.61 7.21
CA GLY A 422 -4.66 -17.68 6.13
C GLY A 422 -4.75 -16.41 5.28
N GLN A 423 -3.68 -15.61 5.15
CA GLN A 423 -3.72 -14.30 4.49
C GLN A 423 -4.13 -14.36 3.00
N VAL A 424 -3.84 -15.46 2.30
CA VAL A 424 -4.36 -15.70 0.93
C VAL A 424 -5.86 -16.07 0.91
N GLY A 425 -6.41 -16.66 1.98
CA GLY A 425 -7.85 -16.96 2.07
C GLY A 425 -8.30 -18.28 1.42
N LEU A 426 -7.40 -19.24 1.19
CA LEU A 426 -7.75 -20.55 0.63
C LEU A 426 -8.37 -21.48 1.68
N SER A 427 -9.35 -22.28 1.26
CA SER A 427 -10.00 -23.27 2.11
C SER A 427 -9.12 -24.50 2.36
N ALA A 428 -9.31 -25.17 3.51
CA ALA A 428 -8.48 -26.30 3.92
C ALA A 428 -8.60 -27.55 3.01
N ASP A 429 -9.67 -27.64 2.21
CA ASP A 429 -9.89 -28.67 1.20
C ASP A 429 -9.24 -28.35 -0.17
N HIS A 430 -8.72 -27.13 -0.36
CA HIS A 430 -7.98 -26.74 -1.56
C HIS A 430 -6.71 -27.61 -1.73
N PRO A 431 -6.38 -28.10 -2.94
CA PRO A 431 -5.26 -29.02 -3.16
C PRO A 431 -3.93 -28.54 -2.57
N ILE A 432 -3.57 -27.26 -2.76
CA ILE A 432 -2.36 -26.67 -2.18
C ILE A 432 -2.36 -26.72 -0.64
N MET A 433 -3.50 -26.41 0.00
CA MET A 433 -3.60 -26.41 1.47
C MET A 433 -3.55 -27.83 2.04
N ARG A 434 -4.08 -28.81 1.31
CA ARG A 434 -3.97 -30.23 1.66
C ARG A 434 -2.54 -30.74 1.58
N ASP A 435 -1.83 -30.46 0.48
CA ASP A 435 -0.41 -30.81 0.34
C ASP A 435 0.46 -30.17 1.44
N LEU A 436 0.23 -28.89 1.75
CA LEU A 436 0.90 -28.22 2.88
C LEU A 436 0.61 -28.91 4.22
N ALA A 437 -0.64 -29.29 4.48
CA ALA A 437 -1.03 -30.00 5.70
C ALA A 437 -0.40 -31.41 5.79
N GLU A 438 -0.37 -32.15 4.68
CA GLU A 438 0.25 -33.47 4.57
C GLU A 438 1.77 -33.39 4.81
N ARG A 439 2.48 -32.45 4.18
CA ARG A 439 3.91 -32.18 4.41
C ARG A 439 4.21 -31.73 5.85
N LYS A 440 3.35 -30.89 6.45
CA LYS A 440 3.48 -30.48 7.87
C LYS A 440 3.29 -31.67 8.82
N ALA A 441 2.32 -32.55 8.56
CA ALA A 441 2.08 -33.74 9.35
C ALA A 441 3.24 -34.75 9.26
N GLU A 442 3.79 -34.97 8.06
CA GLU A 442 4.98 -35.81 7.87
C GLU A 442 6.20 -35.25 8.62
N ARG A 443 6.47 -33.94 8.49
CA ARG A 443 7.57 -33.29 9.22
C ARG A 443 7.41 -33.40 10.74
N ALA A 444 6.19 -33.20 11.25
CA ALA A 444 5.91 -33.33 12.68
C ALA A 444 6.12 -34.77 13.18
N LYS A 445 5.71 -35.78 12.39
CA LYS A 445 5.96 -37.19 12.69
C LYS A 445 7.46 -37.51 12.76
N LEU A 446 8.23 -37.06 11.77
CA LEU A 446 9.68 -37.31 11.72
C LEU A 446 10.44 -36.65 12.88
N LEU A 447 9.99 -35.48 13.37
CA LEU A 447 10.56 -34.83 14.56
C LEU A 447 10.11 -35.47 15.88
N ALA A 448 8.93 -36.12 15.92
CA ALA A 448 8.50 -36.90 17.07
C ALA A 448 9.27 -38.24 17.18
N GLU A 449 9.71 -38.80 16.04
CA GLU A 449 10.58 -39.98 15.97
C GLU A 449 12.04 -39.65 16.32
N ASP A 450 12.57 -38.52 15.82
CA ASP A 450 13.91 -38.02 16.15
C ASP A 450 13.92 -36.48 16.27
N PRO A 451 13.88 -35.93 17.51
CA PRO A 451 13.92 -34.49 17.75
C PRO A 451 15.23 -33.80 17.34
N THR A 452 16.30 -34.57 17.07
CA THR A 452 17.60 -34.03 16.64
C THR A 452 17.75 -33.96 15.12
N LYS A 453 16.75 -34.46 14.38
CA LYS A 453 16.76 -34.53 12.92
C LYS A 453 16.59 -33.15 12.28
N GLU A 454 17.63 -32.69 11.60
CA GLU A 454 17.54 -31.49 10.76
C GLU A 454 16.62 -31.76 9.55
N LEU A 455 15.46 -31.12 9.54
CA LEU A 455 14.47 -31.18 8.47
C LEU A 455 14.20 -29.77 7.93
N ALA A 456 14.14 -29.66 6.60
CA ALA A 456 13.70 -28.45 5.91
C ALA A 456 12.39 -27.92 6.50
N VAL A 457 12.24 -26.60 6.56
CA VAL A 457 10.99 -25.96 6.98
C VAL A 457 9.98 -26.14 5.86
N VAL A 458 8.73 -26.48 6.20
CA VAL A 458 7.64 -26.44 5.22
C VAL A 458 7.20 -24.98 5.09
N GLU A 459 7.48 -24.38 3.95
CA GLU A 459 7.09 -23.00 3.65
C GLU A 459 5.57 -22.92 3.45
N GLU A 460 4.91 -22.12 4.29
CA GLU A 460 3.46 -21.94 4.26
C GLU A 460 3.10 -20.78 3.34
N LEU A 461 3.11 -21.08 2.04
CA LEU A 461 2.88 -20.12 0.97
C LEU A 461 2.13 -20.71 -0.24
N VAL A 462 1.57 -19.81 -1.05
CA VAL A 462 0.97 -20.06 -2.35
C VAL A 462 1.81 -19.30 -3.38
N PRO A 463 2.57 -19.98 -4.27
CA PRO A 463 3.60 -19.33 -5.06
C PRO A 463 3.07 -18.52 -6.25
N VAL A 464 1.93 -18.92 -6.81
CA VAL A 464 1.30 -18.30 -7.98
C VAL A 464 -0.13 -17.86 -7.66
N PRO A 465 -0.65 -16.78 -8.28
CA PRO A 465 -2.01 -16.31 -8.08
C PRO A 465 -3.03 -17.44 -8.24
N THR A 466 -3.73 -17.74 -7.16
CA THR A 466 -4.68 -18.85 -7.03
C THR A 466 -6.07 -18.31 -6.69
N LEU A 467 -7.13 -18.91 -7.23
CA LEU A 467 -8.50 -18.41 -7.08
C LEU A 467 -8.99 -18.50 -5.63
N ILE A 468 -9.36 -17.35 -5.06
CA ILE A 468 -9.98 -17.24 -3.73
C ILE A 468 -11.49 -17.41 -3.88
N ARG A 469 -12.08 -18.26 -3.04
CA ARG A 469 -13.54 -18.43 -2.97
C ARG A 469 -14.16 -17.48 -1.95
N PHE A 470 -15.36 -16.99 -2.26
CA PHE A 470 -16.18 -16.20 -1.36
C PHE A 470 -17.49 -16.96 -1.08
N PRO A 471 -18.08 -16.82 0.12
CA PRO A 471 -19.43 -17.28 0.37
C PRO A 471 -20.41 -16.66 -0.64
N PRO A 472 -21.52 -17.33 -0.99
CA PRO A 472 -22.53 -16.76 -1.88
C PRO A 472 -23.13 -15.47 -1.28
N PRO A 473 -23.85 -14.67 -2.08
CA PRO A 473 -24.56 -13.51 -1.55
C PRO A 473 -25.55 -13.95 -0.47
N PRO A 474 -25.67 -13.22 0.65
CA PRO A 474 -26.64 -13.57 1.69
C PRO A 474 -28.08 -13.43 1.18
N SER A 475 -28.97 -14.25 1.71
CA SER A 475 -30.39 -14.29 1.38
C SER A 475 -31.24 -13.91 2.61
N VAL A 476 -32.56 -13.92 2.44
CA VAL A 476 -33.51 -13.74 3.57
C VAL A 476 -33.45 -14.93 4.53
N ASP A 477 -33.27 -16.14 3.99
CA ASP A 477 -33.24 -17.39 4.76
C ASP A 477 -31.86 -17.68 5.36
N ASP A 478 -30.78 -17.17 4.74
CA ASP A 478 -29.40 -17.32 5.21
C ASP A 478 -28.63 -16.00 5.13
N ALA A 479 -28.55 -15.32 6.28
CA ALA A 479 -27.81 -14.08 6.43
C ALA A 479 -26.27 -14.26 6.51
N LYS A 480 -25.78 -15.48 6.73
CA LYS A 480 -24.34 -15.78 6.89
C LYS A 480 -23.98 -17.10 6.18
N PRO A 481 -24.13 -17.15 4.86
CA PRO A 481 -23.88 -18.39 4.14
C PRO A 481 -22.44 -18.85 4.33
N ALA A 482 -22.29 -20.17 4.43
CA ALA A 482 -20.98 -20.80 4.52
C ALA A 482 -20.23 -20.68 3.18
N LEU A 483 -18.90 -20.77 3.26
CA LEU A 483 -18.07 -20.95 2.08
C LEU A 483 -18.40 -22.31 1.42
N PRO A 484 -18.65 -22.39 0.11
CA PRO A 484 -18.81 -23.68 -0.57
C PRO A 484 -17.47 -24.44 -0.58
N PRO A 485 -17.49 -25.78 -0.66
CA PRO A 485 -16.27 -26.58 -0.78
C PRO A 485 -15.53 -26.25 -2.08
N TYR A 486 -14.23 -26.54 -2.10
CA TYR A 486 -13.40 -26.39 -3.30
C TYR A 486 -13.89 -27.33 -4.42
N SER A 487 -13.96 -26.79 -5.63
CA SER A 487 -14.14 -27.54 -6.86
C SER A 487 -13.23 -26.97 -7.94
N ALA A 488 -12.49 -27.84 -8.64
CA ALA A 488 -11.71 -27.44 -9.81
C ALA A 488 -12.61 -26.95 -10.96
N ASP A 489 -13.86 -27.43 -11.03
CA ASP A 489 -14.77 -27.12 -12.14
C ASP A 489 -15.15 -25.63 -12.22
N ASP A 490 -15.05 -24.85 -11.15
CA ASP A 490 -15.37 -23.41 -11.20
C ASP A 490 -14.16 -22.51 -11.45
N GLU A 491 -12.97 -23.08 -11.61
CA GLU A 491 -11.86 -22.34 -12.19
C GLU A 491 -12.25 -21.92 -13.62
N GLY A 492 -12.14 -20.62 -13.92
CA GLY A 492 -12.60 -20.07 -15.19
C GLY A 492 -14.09 -19.72 -15.28
N LYS A 493 -14.94 -20.12 -14.32
CA LYS A 493 -16.34 -19.68 -14.26
C LYS A 493 -16.46 -18.29 -13.60
N ALA A 494 -17.53 -17.58 -13.91
CA ALA A 494 -17.89 -16.36 -13.20
C ALA A 494 -18.28 -16.69 -11.74
N PRO A 495 -17.86 -15.88 -10.75
CA PRO A 495 -18.14 -16.15 -9.35
C PRO A 495 -19.62 -15.91 -9.01
N ALA A 496 -20.19 -16.79 -8.19
CA ALA A 496 -21.56 -16.64 -7.67
C ALA A 496 -21.75 -15.37 -6.81
N ASN A 497 -20.68 -14.90 -6.16
CA ASN A 497 -20.63 -13.64 -5.45
C ASN A 497 -19.48 -12.77 -6.00
N PRO A 498 -19.72 -11.97 -7.05
CA PRO A 498 -18.68 -11.17 -7.66
C PRO A 498 -18.25 -10.01 -6.75
N ILE A 499 -16.94 -9.85 -6.60
CA ILE A 499 -16.30 -8.79 -5.84
C ILE A 499 -16.22 -7.50 -6.67
N ALA A 500 -16.31 -6.37 -5.98
CA ALA A 500 -16.22 -5.00 -6.50
C ALA A 500 -14.90 -4.31 -6.09
N GLN A 501 -14.39 -4.60 -4.90
CA GLN A 501 -13.13 -4.07 -4.39
C GLN A 501 -12.46 -5.07 -3.44
N VAL A 502 -11.12 -5.08 -3.40
CA VAL A 502 -10.29 -5.71 -2.37
C VAL A 502 -9.40 -4.69 -1.65
N SER A 503 -8.98 -4.99 -0.44
CA SER A 503 -7.99 -4.23 0.33
C SER A 503 -7.20 -5.18 1.22
N ALA A 504 -5.88 -5.13 1.18
CA ALA A 504 -4.98 -5.86 2.05
C ALA A 504 -4.33 -4.90 3.06
N GLY A 505 -4.44 -5.20 4.35
CA GLY A 505 -3.60 -4.62 5.40
C GLY A 505 -2.36 -5.48 5.61
N THR A 506 -1.64 -5.30 6.73
CA THR A 506 -0.37 -6.03 6.99
C THR A 506 -0.51 -7.55 6.83
N ARG A 507 -1.52 -8.17 7.48
CA ARG A 507 -1.79 -9.63 7.47
C ARG A 507 -3.27 -9.99 7.44
N HIS A 508 -4.11 -9.02 7.13
CA HIS A 508 -5.56 -9.17 7.09
C HIS A 508 -6.09 -8.52 5.83
N ASN A 509 -7.31 -8.86 5.45
CA ASN A 509 -7.91 -8.42 4.21
C ASN A 509 -9.36 -8.04 4.39
N LEU A 510 -9.81 -7.14 3.54
CA LEU A 510 -11.20 -6.81 3.29
C LEU A 510 -11.54 -7.01 1.81
N ALA A 511 -12.77 -7.44 1.55
CA ALA A 511 -13.36 -7.41 0.21
C ALA A 511 -14.81 -6.92 0.28
N VAL A 512 -15.24 -6.21 -0.77
CA VAL A 512 -16.61 -5.69 -0.91
C VAL A 512 -17.25 -6.35 -2.13
N SER A 513 -18.37 -7.04 -1.96
CA SER A 513 -19.11 -7.63 -3.07
C SER A 513 -19.87 -6.57 -3.89
N ARG A 514 -20.17 -6.87 -5.16
CA ARG A 514 -21.08 -6.05 -5.98
C ARG A 514 -22.50 -5.97 -5.43
N SER A 515 -22.87 -6.86 -4.49
CA SER A 515 -24.13 -6.80 -3.74
C SER A 515 -24.09 -5.86 -2.54
N GLY A 516 -22.92 -5.29 -2.18
CA GLY A 516 -22.75 -4.32 -1.10
C GLY A 516 -22.39 -4.92 0.26
N HIS A 517 -21.87 -6.16 0.29
CA HIS A 517 -21.51 -6.86 1.53
C HIS A 517 -20.00 -6.90 1.72
N ALA A 518 -19.52 -6.65 2.94
CA ALA A 518 -18.11 -6.73 3.29
C ALA A 518 -17.73 -8.12 3.83
N TYR A 519 -16.51 -8.56 3.50
CA TYR A 519 -15.92 -9.83 3.90
C TYR A 519 -14.51 -9.58 4.44
N SER A 520 -14.06 -10.38 5.40
CA SER A 520 -12.73 -10.30 6.02
C SER A 520 -12.08 -11.66 6.22
N TRP A 521 -10.75 -11.71 6.21
CA TRP A 521 -9.94 -12.89 6.55
C TRP A 521 -8.48 -12.51 6.84
N GLY A 522 -7.69 -13.45 7.34
CA GLY A 522 -6.31 -13.25 7.82
C GLY A 522 -6.23 -13.14 9.36
N THR A 523 -5.19 -12.47 9.86
CA THR A 523 -4.98 -12.20 11.29
C THR A 523 -6.04 -11.24 11.85
N GLY A 524 -6.53 -11.49 13.06
CA GLY A 524 -7.56 -10.72 13.75
C GLY A 524 -7.24 -10.31 15.20
N GLU A 525 -5.99 -10.49 15.64
CA GLU A 525 -5.53 -10.19 17.01
C GLU A 525 -5.81 -8.77 17.53
N ASN A 526 -5.99 -7.78 16.64
CA ASN A 526 -6.36 -6.41 16.99
C ASN A 526 -7.75 -6.03 16.43
N SER A 527 -8.67 -6.99 16.32
CA SER A 527 -10.06 -6.84 15.80
C SER A 527 -10.23 -6.28 14.39
N GLN A 528 -9.15 -6.10 13.65
CA GLN A 528 -9.09 -5.67 12.24
C GLN A 528 -9.90 -6.53 11.24
N LEU A 529 -10.51 -7.63 11.68
CA LEU A 529 -11.50 -8.39 10.90
C LEU A 529 -12.95 -7.92 11.12
N GLY A 530 -13.25 -7.22 12.22
CA GLY A 530 -14.61 -6.75 12.53
C GLY A 530 -15.60 -7.86 12.91
N LEU A 531 -15.09 -9.05 13.26
CA LEU A 531 -15.86 -10.27 13.49
C LEU A 531 -16.26 -10.49 14.96
N GLY A 532 -15.82 -9.64 15.87
CA GLY A 532 -15.92 -9.79 17.33
C GLY A 532 -14.55 -9.99 17.98
N PRO A 533 -14.45 -9.87 19.32
CA PRO A 533 -13.18 -9.92 20.05
C PRO A 533 -12.49 -11.29 20.00
N ASP A 534 -13.25 -12.38 19.89
CA ASP A 534 -12.74 -13.74 20.08
C ASP A 534 -12.17 -14.37 18.78
N VAL A 535 -11.82 -13.56 17.77
CA VAL A 535 -11.42 -14.05 16.43
C VAL A 535 -9.98 -13.65 16.09
N ALA A 536 -9.02 -14.36 16.70
CA ALA A 536 -7.58 -14.13 16.49
C ALA A 536 -7.10 -14.41 15.04
N THR A 537 -7.75 -15.32 14.32
CA THR A 537 -7.43 -15.67 12.93
C THR A 537 -8.70 -16.14 12.20
N GLN A 538 -8.83 -15.82 10.92
CA GLN A 538 -9.90 -16.32 10.05
C GLN A 538 -9.31 -16.76 8.71
N LEU A 539 -9.27 -18.06 8.45
CA LEU A 539 -8.50 -18.64 7.33
C LEU A 539 -9.10 -18.40 5.93
N THR A 540 -10.38 -18.06 5.84
CA THR A 540 -11.12 -17.88 4.57
C THR A 540 -12.06 -16.69 4.62
N PRO A 541 -12.42 -16.05 3.49
CA PRO A 541 -13.34 -14.91 3.48
C PRO A 541 -14.68 -15.21 4.17
N ILE A 542 -15.00 -14.47 5.23
CA ILE A 542 -16.29 -14.56 5.94
C ILE A 542 -16.98 -13.19 5.96
N ARG A 543 -18.32 -13.17 5.88
CA ARG A 543 -19.10 -11.93 5.88
C ARG A 543 -18.94 -11.19 7.22
N ILE A 544 -18.58 -9.92 7.15
CA ILE A 544 -18.71 -9.00 8.29
C ILE A 544 -20.19 -8.68 8.47
N ALA A 545 -20.78 -9.20 9.55
CA ALA A 545 -22.17 -8.98 9.92
C ALA A 545 -22.26 -8.17 11.21
N ASN A 546 -23.06 -7.11 11.19
CA ASN A 546 -23.25 -6.18 12.30
C ASN A 546 -24.52 -5.36 12.04
N LYS A 547 -25.31 -5.10 13.09
CA LYS A 547 -26.48 -4.21 13.10
C LYS A 547 -26.28 -2.90 12.32
N ALA A 548 -25.08 -2.30 12.39
CA ALA A 548 -24.75 -1.09 11.63
C ALA A 548 -24.87 -1.30 10.10
N LEU A 549 -24.29 -2.37 9.57
CA LEU A 549 -24.34 -2.71 8.14
C LEU A 549 -25.70 -3.33 7.76
N ASP A 550 -26.20 -4.24 8.60
CA ASP A 550 -27.43 -5.00 8.38
C ASP A 550 -28.70 -4.13 8.47
N SER A 551 -28.59 -2.85 8.88
CA SER A 551 -29.69 -1.85 8.88
C SER A 551 -30.02 -1.27 7.49
N GLY A 552 -29.71 -2.01 6.43
CA GLY A 552 -29.98 -1.65 5.03
C GLY A 552 -28.88 -0.83 4.35
N PHE A 553 -27.66 -0.82 4.89
CA PHE A 553 -26.52 -0.18 4.25
C PHE A 553 -25.84 -1.12 3.24
N LYS A 554 -25.35 -0.56 2.15
CA LYS A 554 -24.43 -1.22 1.21
C LYS A 554 -23.05 -0.64 1.38
N VAL A 555 -22.07 -1.48 1.67
CA VAL A 555 -20.66 -1.08 1.63
C VAL A 555 -20.27 -0.85 0.17
N GLU A 556 -19.72 0.31 -0.14
CA GLU A 556 -19.17 0.63 -1.47
C GLU A 556 -17.64 0.52 -1.49
N PHE A 557 -17.00 0.80 -0.35
CA PHE A 557 -15.55 0.91 -0.27
C PHE A 557 -15.01 0.38 1.07
N ALA A 558 -13.81 -0.20 1.03
CA ALA A 558 -13.05 -0.68 2.17
C ALA A 558 -11.56 -0.29 2.07
N SER A 559 -10.94 0.04 3.21
CA SER A 559 -9.49 0.21 3.34
C SER A 559 -8.98 -0.41 4.64
N SER A 560 -7.83 -1.07 4.55
CA SER A 560 -7.17 -1.79 5.63
C SER A 560 -5.82 -1.13 5.91
N GLY A 561 -5.57 -0.79 7.17
CA GLY A 561 -4.30 -0.25 7.63
C GLY A 561 -3.39 -1.30 8.23
N GLY A 562 -2.55 -0.89 9.19
CA GLY A 562 -1.76 -1.81 10.00
C GLY A 562 -2.63 -2.68 10.91
N GLN A 563 -3.43 -2.02 11.75
CA GLN A 563 -4.25 -2.64 12.80
C GLN A 563 -5.71 -2.15 12.84
N HIS A 564 -6.08 -1.24 11.96
CA HIS A 564 -7.42 -0.65 11.86
C HIS A 564 -7.97 -0.74 10.43
N CYS A 565 -9.27 -0.55 10.31
CA CYS A 565 -10.01 -0.65 9.05
C CYS A 565 -11.06 0.45 8.94
N ILE A 566 -11.30 0.90 7.71
CA ILE A 566 -12.33 1.87 7.34
C ILE A 566 -13.25 1.25 6.28
N LEU A 567 -14.57 1.41 6.46
CA LEU A 567 -15.56 1.15 5.41
C LEU A 567 -16.33 2.43 5.11
N LEU A 568 -16.67 2.63 3.84
CA LEU A 568 -17.68 3.61 3.44
C LEU A 568 -18.93 2.87 2.97
N ALA A 569 -20.06 3.22 3.57
CA ALA A 569 -21.34 2.59 3.26
C ALA A 569 -22.42 3.63 2.94
N VAL A 570 -23.23 3.34 1.92
CA VAL A 570 -24.39 4.14 1.52
C VAL A 570 -25.67 3.48 1.98
N LYS A 571 -26.68 4.29 2.29
CA LYS A 571 -28.05 3.79 2.39
C LYS A 571 -28.68 3.90 1.00
N PRO A 572 -29.14 2.81 0.36
CA PRO A 572 -29.91 2.90 -0.88
C PRO A 572 -31.14 3.80 -0.66
N ALA A 573 -31.46 4.59 -1.69
CA ALA A 573 -32.65 5.45 -1.73
C ALA A 573 -33.95 4.62 -1.86
#